data_AF-A0A495X280-F1
#
_entry.id   AF-A0A495X280-F1
#
_cell.length_a   1.000
_cell.length_b   1.000
_cell.length_c   1.000
_cell.angle_alpha   90.00
_cell.angle_beta   90.00
_cell.angle_gamma   90.00
#
_symmetry.space_group_name_H-M   'P 1'
#
loop_
_entity.id
_entity.type
_entity.pdbx_description
1 polymer ?
#
loop_
_entity_poly.entity_id
_entity_poly.type
_entity_poly.pdbx_seq_one_letter_code
_entity_poly.pdbx_strand_id
1 'polypeptide(L)'
;MAVPTISERPVRRPALSPSRAGDFKQCPLLYRFRAVDRLPEKPTKAQVRGTVVHAVLEDLFGLPADQRLPERARELIGPAWERVRAERPEFADLFTAEDAAEQAEWLASAEGLLEGYFGLEDPRRFDPEARELLVEWELPSGVLLRGYIDRVDVAPTGEIRVVDYKTGAAPREVGEAKALFQMKFYALVLWRLRGVVPRQLRLMYLADRQALAYTPDEAELARFERTLEAIWDAILRAAKSGDFRPSPSRLCDYCDHKALCPAFDGTPPPYPGWPEPDAGVETALDRAD
;
A
#
# COMPACT_ATOMS: atom_id res chain seq x y z
N MET A 1 -39.30 -9.14 7.44
CA MET A 1 -37.94 -9.39 6.94
C MET A 1 -37.17 -8.10 7.11
N ALA A 2 -36.29 -8.03 8.11
CA ALA A 2 -35.53 -6.83 8.39
C ALA A 2 -34.37 -6.72 7.39
N VAL A 3 -34.34 -5.63 6.65
CA VAL A 3 -33.20 -5.23 5.81
C VAL A 3 -32.01 -5.02 6.76
N PRO A 4 -30.84 -5.64 6.53
CA PRO A 4 -29.69 -5.39 7.38
C PRO A 4 -29.30 -3.92 7.22
N THR A 5 -29.40 -3.17 8.31
CA THR A 5 -28.92 -1.80 8.40
C THR A 5 -27.42 -1.81 8.18
N ILE A 6 -26.99 -1.21 7.06
CA ILE A 6 -25.59 -0.92 6.77
C ILE A 6 -25.08 -0.13 7.98
N SER A 7 -24.13 -0.70 8.71
CA SER A 7 -23.48 -0.05 9.85
C SER A 7 -22.96 1.31 9.38
N GLU A 8 -23.54 2.39 9.91
CA GLU A 8 -23.07 3.77 9.72
C GLU A 8 -21.69 3.92 10.39
N ARG A 9 -20.65 3.40 9.74
CA ARG A 9 -19.26 3.71 10.08
C ARG A 9 -18.95 5.09 9.51
N PRO A 10 -18.49 6.06 10.33
CA PRO A 10 -18.21 7.42 9.86
C PRO A 10 -17.17 7.39 8.73
N VAL A 11 -17.50 8.09 7.64
CA VAL A 11 -16.74 8.06 6.39
C VAL A 11 -15.65 9.13 6.42
N ARG A 12 -14.37 8.72 6.37
CA ARG A 12 -13.24 9.65 6.42
C ARG A 12 -13.22 10.64 5.25
N ARG A 13 -12.67 11.84 5.46
CA ARG A 13 -12.31 12.80 4.38
C ARG A 13 -11.52 12.07 3.28
N PRO A 14 -11.96 12.17 2.01
CA PRO A 14 -11.27 11.54 0.90
C PRO A 14 -9.82 12.00 0.81
N ALA A 15 -8.90 11.05 0.82
CA ALA A 15 -7.47 11.28 0.66
C ALA A 15 -6.97 10.53 -0.58
N LEU A 16 -6.03 11.15 -1.29
CA LEU A 16 -5.31 10.53 -2.39
C LEU A 16 -4.11 9.78 -1.82
N SER A 17 -4.08 8.46 -1.97
CA SER A 17 -2.92 7.60 -1.70
C SER A 17 -2.23 7.20 -3.01
N PRO A 18 -1.00 6.66 -2.96
CA PRO A 18 -0.33 6.17 -4.16
C PRO A 18 -1.16 5.14 -4.96
N SER A 19 -1.78 4.21 -4.24
CA SER A 19 -2.65 3.16 -4.75
C SER A 19 -3.92 3.72 -5.39
N ARG A 20 -4.63 4.60 -4.70
CA ARG A 20 -5.83 5.28 -5.21
C ARG A 20 -5.54 6.10 -6.47
N ALA A 21 -4.42 6.83 -6.49
CA ALA A 21 -3.97 7.53 -7.68
C ALA A 21 -3.65 6.54 -8.82
N GLY A 22 -3.00 5.43 -8.50
CA GLY A 22 -2.73 4.34 -9.43
C GLY A 22 -3.99 3.73 -10.03
N ASP A 23 -4.98 3.41 -9.20
CA ASP A 23 -6.26 2.83 -9.60
C ASP A 23 -7.03 3.77 -10.50
N PHE A 24 -7.11 5.06 -10.18
CA PHE A 24 -7.81 6.02 -11.03
C PHE A 24 -7.13 6.18 -12.40
N LYS A 25 -5.79 6.24 -12.42
CA LYS A 25 -5.02 6.28 -13.68
C LYS A 25 -5.19 5.01 -14.51
N GLN A 26 -5.32 3.85 -13.86
CA GLN A 26 -5.49 2.56 -14.52
C GLN A 26 -6.91 2.41 -15.07
N CYS A 27 -7.91 2.71 -14.24
CA CYS A 27 -9.33 2.60 -14.58
C CYS A 27 -10.17 3.43 -13.58
N PRO A 28 -10.78 4.55 -14.01
CA PRO A 28 -11.64 5.34 -13.13
C PRO A 28 -12.76 4.55 -12.46
N LEU A 29 -13.33 3.56 -13.15
CA LEU A 29 -14.35 2.68 -12.55
C LEU A 29 -13.78 1.77 -11.45
N LEU A 30 -12.53 1.30 -11.57
CA LEU A 30 -11.87 0.53 -10.51
C LEU A 30 -11.67 1.41 -9.26
N TYR A 31 -11.20 2.65 -9.45
CA TYR A 31 -11.10 3.61 -8.36
C TYR A 31 -12.45 3.82 -7.67
N ARG A 32 -13.54 3.96 -8.44
CA ARG A 32 -14.88 4.08 -7.85
C ARG A 32 -15.22 2.85 -7.02
N PHE A 33 -15.06 1.64 -7.56
CA PHE A 33 -15.40 0.41 -6.86
C PHE A 33 -14.65 0.24 -5.54
N ARG A 34 -13.35 0.57 -5.51
CA ARG A 34 -12.52 0.44 -4.31
C ARG A 34 -12.65 1.59 -3.33
N ALA A 35 -12.46 2.82 -3.82
CA ALA A 35 -12.35 3.99 -2.94
C ALA A 35 -13.69 4.63 -2.58
N VAL A 36 -14.69 4.54 -3.47
CA VAL A 36 -16.00 5.19 -3.28
C VAL A 36 -17.06 4.19 -2.84
N ASP A 37 -17.29 3.15 -3.63
CA ASP A 37 -18.30 2.12 -3.36
C ASP A 37 -17.83 1.15 -2.27
N ARG A 38 -16.50 1.03 -2.04
CA ARG A 38 -15.85 0.14 -1.06
C ARG A 38 -16.32 -1.30 -1.18
N LEU A 39 -16.40 -1.79 -2.41
CA LEU A 39 -16.80 -3.16 -2.67
C LEU A 39 -15.76 -4.12 -2.06
N PRO A 40 -16.20 -5.21 -1.42
CA PRO A 40 -15.27 -6.16 -0.82
C PRO A 40 -14.42 -6.82 -1.90
N GLU A 41 -13.12 -6.95 -1.61
CA GLU A 41 -12.15 -7.68 -2.42
C GLU A 41 -11.64 -8.87 -1.61
N LYS A 42 -11.33 -9.97 -2.31
CA LYS A 42 -10.77 -11.16 -1.68
C LYS A 42 -9.26 -11.12 -1.85
N PRO A 43 -8.48 -10.87 -0.78
CA PRO A 43 -7.04 -10.84 -0.92
C PRO A 43 -6.54 -12.22 -1.31
N THR A 44 -5.49 -12.26 -2.13
CA THR A 44 -4.81 -13.51 -2.47
C THR A 44 -3.89 -13.95 -1.33
N LYS A 45 -3.58 -15.25 -1.24
CA LYS A 45 -2.56 -15.79 -0.32
C LYS A 45 -1.22 -15.07 -0.47
N ALA A 46 -0.87 -14.61 -1.68
CA ALA A 46 0.36 -13.85 -1.92
C ALA A 46 0.33 -12.44 -1.30
N GLN A 47 -0.79 -11.71 -1.40
CA GLN A 47 -0.96 -10.39 -0.79
C GLN A 47 -0.89 -10.47 0.74
N VAL A 48 -1.62 -11.42 1.35
CA VAL A 48 -1.60 -11.58 2.80
C VAL A 48 -0.21 -11.98 3.31
N ARG A 49 0.54 -12.79 2.54
CA ARG A 49 1.92 -13.12 2.88
C ARG A 49 2.81 -11.88 2.88
N GLY A 50 2.58 -10.99 1.92
CA GLY A 50 3.20 -9.67 1.90
C GLY A 50 2.96 -8.89 3.20
N THR A 51 1.71 -8.79 3.62
CA THR A 51 1.33 -8.12 4.87
C THR A 51 2.01 -8.75 6.09
N VAL A 52 2.06 -10.08 6.19
CA VAL A 52 2.76 -10.78 7.29
C VAL A 52 4.27 -10.46 7.27
N VAL A 53 4.91 -10.45 6.09
CA VAL A 53 6.34 -10.12 5.98
C VAL A 53 6.62 -8.67 6.40
N HIS A 54 5.77 -7.71 6.02
CA HIS A 54 5.91 -6.32 6.46
C HIS A 54 5.76 -6.20 7.99
N ALA A 55 4.75 -6.87 8.56
CA ALA A 55 4.55 -6.94 10.01
C ALA A 55 5.76 -7.54 10.76
N VAL A 56 6.39 -8.58 10.21
CA VAL A 56 7.63 -9.15 10.76
C VAL A 56 8.79 -8.17 10.68
N LEU A 57 8.97 -7.47 9.56
CA LEU A 57 10.05 -6.48 9.42
C LEU A 57 9.84 -5.29 10.34
N GLU A 58 8.60 -4.83 10.51
CA GLU A 58 8.22 -3.84 11.50
C GLU A 58 8.66 -4.30 12.91
N ASP A 59 8.25 -5.49 13.34
CA ASP A 59 8.60 -6.04 14.66
C ASP A 59 10.10 -6.25 14.84
N LEU A 60 10.78 -6.75 13.81
CA LEU A 60 12.22 -6.99 13.80
C LEU A 60 12.98 -5.70 14.12
N PHE A 61 12.62 -4.59 13.46
CA PHE A 61 13.23 -3.30 13.76
C PHE A 61 12.77 -2.68 15.08
N GLY A 62 11.78 -3.28 15.75
CA GLY A 62 11.39 -2.92 17.11
C GLY A 62 12.33 -3.51 18.17
N LEU A 63 13.12 -4.51 17.77
CA LEU A 63 14.14 -5.11 18.63
C LEU A 63 15.40 -4.22 18.69
N PRO A 64 16.21 -4.36 19.77
CA PRO A 64 17.58 -3.85 19.79
C PRO A 64 18.38 -4.32 18.58
N ALA A 65 19.23 -3.45 18.03
CA ALA A 65 19.93 -3.69 16.77
C ALA A 65 20.72 -5.01 16.77
N ASP A 66 21.39 -5.37 17.87
CA ASP A 66 22.16 -6.60 18.02
C ASP A 66 21.32 -7.89 18.00
N GLN A 67 20.00 -7.78 18.23
CA GLN A 67 19.07 -8.91 18.24
C GLN A 67 18.35 -9.10 16.89
N ARG A 68 18.58 -8.24 15.90
CA ARG A 68 17.93 -8.31 14.58
C ARG A 68 18.58 -9.38 13.71
N LEU A 69 18.40 -10.64 14.09
CA LEU A 69 19.01 -11.82 13.46
C LEU A 69 17.98 -12.60 12.61
N PRO A 70 18.42 -13.35 11.59
CA PRO A 70 17.53 -14.20 10.78
C PRO A 70 16.65 -15.12 11.61
N GLU A 71 17.21 -15.71 12.66
CA GLU A 71 16.49 -16.62 13.56
C GLU A 71 15.37 -15.89 14.31
N ARG A 72 15.62 -14.66 14.77
CA ARG A 72 14.60 -13.83 15.43
C ARG A 72 13.51 -13.39 14.46
N ALA A 73 13.84 -13.08 13.21
CA ALA A 73 12.84 -12.77 12.20
C ALA A 73 11.92 -13.97 11.92
N ARG A 74 12.46 -15.20 11.87
CA ARG A 74 11.67 -16.43 11.72
C ARG A 74 10.69 -16.62 12.88
N GLU A 75 11.16 -16.43 14.11
CA GLU A 75 10.33 -16.56 15.31
C GLU A 75 9.19 -15.53 15.38
N LEU A 76 9.34 -14.38 14.71
CA LEU A 76 8.31 -13.34 14.62
C LEU A 76 7.18 -13.64 13.63
N ILE A 77 7.33 -14.61 12.71
CA ILE A 77 6.31 -14.94 11.69
C ILE A 77 4.99 -15.36 12.33
N GLY A 78 5.03 -16.26 13.32
CA GLY A 78 3.84 -16.73 14.03
C GLY A 78 3.09 -15.59 14.73
N PRO A 79 3.74 -14.82 15.62
CA PRO A 79 3.14 -13.65 16.26
C PRO A 79 2.60 -12.60 15.27
N ALA A 80 3.34 -12.33 14.18
CA ALA A 80 2.89 -11.39 13.16
C ALA A 80 1.62 -11.89 12.45
N TRP A 81 1.53 -13.19 12.14
CA TRP A 81 0.32 -13.78 11.58
C TRP A 81 -0.89 -13.67 12.52
N GLU A 82 -0.70 -13.95 13.81
CA GLU A 82 -1.75 -13.81 14.81
C GLU A 82 -2.25 -12.36 14.91
N ARG A 83 -1.34 -11.38 14.89
CA ARG A 83 -1.69 -9.94 14.86
C ARG A 83 -2.47 -9.59 13.61
N VAL A 84 -1.95 -9.95 12.44
CA VAL A 84 -2.57 -9.65 11.13
C VAL A 84 -3.98 -10.24 11.05
N ARG A 85 -4.18 -11.48 11.51
CA ARG A 85 -5.51 -12.12 11.53
C ARG A 85 -6.45 -11.52 12.55
N ALA A 86 -5.95 -11.04 13.69
CA ALA A 86 -6.77 -10.33 14.67
C ALA A 86 -7.26 -8.97 14.15
N GLU A 87 -6.40 -8.25 13.41
CA GLU A 87 -6.75 -6.98 12.77
C GLU A 87 -7.67 -7.16 11.56
N ARG A 88 -7.51 -8.27 10.83
CA ARG A 88 -8.21 -8.61 9.58
C ARG A 88 -8.76 -10.04 9.65
N PRO A 89 -9.88 -10.27 10.35
CA PRO A 89 -10.45 -11.60 10.50
C PRO A 89 -10.76 -12.28 9.15
N GLU A 90 -11.08 -11.51 8.12
CA GLU A 90 -11.33 -12.04 6.76
C GLU A 90 -10.10 -12.67 6.10
N PHE A 91 -8.88 -12.41 6.60
CA PHE A 91 -7.68 -13.11 6.12
C PHE A 91 -7.63 -14.54 6.64
N ALA A 92 -8.32 -14.85 7.75
CA ALA A 92 -8.48 -16.21 8.24
C ALA A 92 -9.23 -17.08 7.23
N ASP A 93 -10.18 -16.50 6.51
CA ASP A 93 -11.03 -17.20 5.53
C ASP A 93 -10.25 -17.72 4.31
N LEU A 94 -8.94 -17.41 4.20
CA LEU A 94 -8.05 -17.97 3.18
C LEU A 94 -7.66 -19.42 3.44
N PHE A 95 -7.83 -19.90 4.66
CA PHE A 95 -7.53 -21.26 5.08
C PHE A 95 -8.75 -21.85 5.79
N THR A 96 -9.17 -23.04 5.40
CA THR A 96 -10.21 -23.79 6.11
C THR A 96 -9.60 -24.51 7.32
N ALA A 97 -10.45 -25.04 8.22
CA ALA A 97 -9.98 -25.78 9.40
C ALA A 97 -9.16 -27.03 9.01
N GLU A 98 -9.43 -27.58 7.82
CA GLU A 98 -8.75 -28.72 7.22
C GLU A 98 -7.39 -28.35 6.59
N ASP A 99 -7.12 -27.06 6.37
CA ASP A 99 -5.92 -26.56 5.67
C ASP A 99 -4.74 -26.26 6.62
N ALA A 100 -4.74 -26.82 7.85
CA ALA A 100 -3.71 -26.51 8.85
C ALA A 100 -2.28 -26.77 8.35
N ALA A 101 -2.07 -27.84 7.58
CA ALA A 101 -0.78 -28.14 6.96
C ALA A 101 -0.42 -27.13 5.85
N GLU A 102 -1.38 -26.78 4.99
CA GLU A 102 -1.17 -25.78 3.94
C GLU A 102 -0.86 -24.39 4.51
N GLN A 103 -1.56 -23.99 5.57
CA GLN A 103 -1.30 -22.74 6.26
C GLN A 103 0.13 -22.72 6.86
N ALA A 104 0.57 -23.82 7.46
CA ALA A 104 1.92 -23.93 7.99
C ALA A 104 2.99 -23.83 6.89
N GLU A 105 2.79 -24.51 5.75
CA GLU A 105 3.68 -24.40 4.59
C GLU A 105 3.69 -22.99 4.00
N TRP A 106 2.54 -22.34 3.93
CA TRP A 106 2.42 -20.97 3.46
C TRP A 106 3.12 -19.97 4.39
N LEU A 107 2.98 -20.12 5.71
CA LEU A 107 3.71 -19.31 6.69
C LEU A 107 5.22 -19.54 6.59
N ALA A 108 5.66 -20.80 6.46
CA ALA A 108 7.07 -21.13 6.24
C ALA A 108 7.61 -20.48 4.95
N SER A 109 6.77 -20.30 3.92
CA SER A 109 7.19 -19.59 2.69
C SER A 109 7.52 -18.11 2.89
N ALA A 110 7.10 -17.48 4.00
CA ALA A 110 7.51 -16.13 4.37
C ALA A 110 8.99 -16.07 4.79
N GLU A 111 9.55 -17.18 5.31
CA GLU A 111 10.97 -17.24 5.69
C GLU A 111 11.89 -16.94 4.52
N GLY A 112 11.60 -17.48 3.33
CA GLY A 112 12.40 -17.22 2.13
C GLY A 112 12.45 -15.75 1.72
N LEU A 113 11.38 -14.99 1.99
CA LEU A 113 11.34 -13.54 1.76
C LEU A 113 12.18 -12.79 2.80
N LEU A 114 12.13 -13.21 4.06
CA LEU A 114 12.96 -12.63 5.13
C LEU A 114 14.45 -12.94 4.90
N GLU A 115 14.80 -14.15 4.46
CA GLU A 115 16.16 -14.47 4.02
C GLU A 115 16.61 -13.56 2.88
N GLY A 116 15.70 -13.26 1.94
CA GLY A 116 15.96 -12.31 0.87
C GLY A 116 16.25 -10.90 1.38
N TYR A 117 15.54 -10.45 2.41
CA TYR A 117 15.82 -9.19 3.11
C TYR A 117 17.22 -9.17 3.72
N PHE A 118 17.61 -10.20 4.50
CA PHE A 118 18.95 -10.30 5.09
C PHE A 118 20.07 -10.42 4.05
N GLY A 119 19.76 -10.91 2.84
CA GLY A 119 20.68 -10.90 1.71
C GLY A 119 20.93 -9.51 1.11
N LEU A 120 20.03 -8.55 1.36
CA LEU A 120 20.09 -7.20 0.80
C LEU A 120 20.70 -6.17 1.75
N GLU A 121 20.57 -6.36 3.06
CA GLU A 121 21.21 -5.52 4.08
C GLU A 121 21.28 -6.20 5.46
N ASP A 122 22.12 -5.64 6.33
CA ASP A 122 22.25 -6.08 7.73
C ASP A 122 21.51 -5.08 8.66
N PRO A 123 20.34 -5.46 9.22
CA PRO A 123 19.53 -4.58 10.08
C PRO A 123 20.20 -4.21 11.42
N ARG A 124 21.31 -4.86 11.77
CA ARG A 124 22.03 -4.63 13.03
C ARG A 124 22.95 -3.41 12.96
N ARG A 125 23.14 -2.84 11.76
CA ARG A 125 24.12 -1.78 11.50
C ARG A 125 23.56 -0.36 11.58
N PHE A 126 22.26 -0.22 11.77
CA PHE A 126 21.58 1.07 11.81
C PHE A 126 20.25 0.95 12.54
N ASP A 127 19.72 2.09 12.98
CA ASP A 127 18.35 2.22 13.46
C ASP A 127 17.57 3.09 12.47
N PRO A 128 16.38 2.65 12.04
CA PRO A 128 15.49 3.52 11.27
C PRO A 128 14.97 4.63 12.18
N GLU A 129 14.69 5.79 11.60
CA GLU A 129 14.02 6.87 12.32
C GLU A 129 12.53 6.54 12.52
N ALA A 130 11.90 5.94 11.50
CA ALA A 130 10.49 5.55 11.56
C ALA A 130 10.21 4.29 10.73
N ARG A 131 9.14 3.58 11.11
CA ARG A 131 8.59 2.39 10.45
C ARG A 131 7.08 2.53 10.39
N GLU A 132 6.46 2.02 9.33
CA GLU A 132 5.01 2.12 9.12
C GLU A 132 4.52 3.57 9.34
N LEU A 133 5.31 4.54 8.84
CA LEU A 133 5.10 5.95 9.12
C LEU A 133 3.89 6.46 8.32
N LEU A 134 2.80 6.77 9.02
CA LEU A 134 1.71 7.56 8.47
C LEU A 134 2.24 8.95 8.10
N VAL A 135 2.11 9.30 6.83
CA VAL A 135 2.39 10.63 6.33
C VAL A 135 1.14 11.24 5.72
N GLU A 136 0.90 12.50 6.05
CA GLU A 136 -0.20 13.29 5.52
C GLU A 136 0.28 14.67 5.11
N TRP A 137 -0.20 15.15 3.96
CA TRP A 137 0.06 16.52 3.52
C TRP A 137 -1.10 17.04 2.69
N GLU A 138 -1.57 18.24 3.01
CA GLU A 138 -2.60 18.90 2.21
C GLU A 138 -1.94 19.78 1.14
N LEU A 139 -2.21 19.48 -0.13
CA LEU A 139 -1.78 20.33 -1.24
C LEU A 139 -2.52 21.68 -1.22
N PRO A 140 -1.96 22.74 -1.85
CA PRO A 140 -2.63 24.04 -1.95
C PRO A 140 -4.04 23.97 -2.56
N SER A 141 -4.29 22.97 -3.40
CA SER A 141 -5.60 22.64 -3.99
C SER A 141 -6.62 22.05 -3.01
N GLY A 142 -6.24 21.80 -1.75
CA GLY A 142 -7.09 21.19 -0.70
C GLY A 142 -7.11 19.67 -0.73
N VAL A 143 -6.26 19.04 -1.55
CA VAL A 143 -6.15 17.58 -1.65
C VAL A 143 -5.35 17.04 -0.48
N LEU A 144 -5.94 16.14 0.30
CA LEU A 144 -5.19 15.42 1.33
C LEU A 144 -4.43 14.26 0.68
N LEU A 145 -3.11 14.35 0.66
CA LEU A 145 -2.22 13.23 0.36
C LEU A 145 -2.06 12.40 1.64
N ARG A 146 -2.20 11.09 1.54
CA ARG A 146 -2.02 10.16 2.67
C ARG A 146 -1.34 8.89 2.22
N GLY A 147 -0.42 8.37 3.02
CA GLY A 147 0.12 7.02 2.84
C GLY A 147 0.94 6.55 4.02
N TYR A 148 1.38 5.30 3.94
CA TYR A 148 2.25 4.67 4.93
C TYR A 148 3.59 4.34 4.27
N ILE A 149 4.66 4.77 4.91
CA ILE A 149 6.03 4.48 4.48
C ILE A 149 6.55 3.34 5.33
N ASP A 150 6.90 2.21 4.71
CA ASP A 150 7.40 1.03 5.43
C ASP A 150 8.58 1.38 6.34
N ARG A 151 9.57 2.13 5.83
CA ARG A 151 10.73 2.58 6.63
C ARG A 151 11.34 3.88 6.14
N VAL A 152 11.71 4.74 7.10
CA VAL A 152 12.50 5.95 6.88
C VAL A 152 13.80 5.85 7.67
N ASP A 153 14.92 5.91 6.97
CA ASP A 153 16.25 5.98 7.56
C ASP A 153 16.80 7.40 7.45
N VAL A 154 17.44 7.91 8.50
CA VAL A 154 18.10 9.21 8.50
C VAL A 154 19.55 9.03 8.94
N ALA A 155 20.49 9.43 8.08
CA ALA A 155 21.91 9.38 8.38
C ALA A 155 22.29 10.43 9.45
N PRO A 156 23.42 10.27 10.18
CA PRO A 156 23.91 11.30 11.11
C PRO A 156 24.15 12.67 10.44
N THR A 157 24.40 12.67 9.14
CA THR A 157 24.58 13.84 8.27
C THR A 157 23.26 14.46 7.80
N GLY A 158 22.12 13.84 8.13
CA GLY A 158 20.76 14.34 7.86
C GLY A 158 20.15 13.86 6.54
N GLU A 159 20.87 13.10 5.71
CA GLU A 159 20.29 12.54 4.49
C GLU A 159 19.22 11.50 4.80
N ILE A 160 18.08 11.65 4.13
CA ILE A 160 16.91 10.78 4.30
C ILE A 160 16.91 9.70 3.21
N ARG A 161 16.70 8.45 3.61
CA ARG A 161 16.41 7.33 2.72
C ARG A 161 15.01 6.77 3.00
N VAL A 162 14.18 6.73 1.98
CA VAL A 162 12.84 6.11 2.02
C VAL A 162 12.96 4.70 1.49
N VAL A 163 12.48 3.72 2.25
CA VAL A 163 12.53 2.30 1.89
C VAL A 163 11.13 1.72 1.84
N ASP A 164 10.86 0.94 0.80
CA ASP A 164 9.63 0.16 0.63
C ASP A 164 10.01 -1.28 0.26
N TYR A 165 9.39 -2.25 0.95
CA TYR A 165 9.61 -3.66 0.76
C TYR A 165 8.61 -4.22 -0.25
N LYS A 166 9.09 -5.07 -1.15
CA LYS A 166 8.27 -5.75 -2.15
C LYS A 166 8.50 -7.25 -2.05
N THR A 167 7.44 -8.00 -1.80
CA THR A 167 7.48 -9.47 -1.70
C THR A 167 7.29 -10.19 -3.03
N GLY A 168 6.92 -9.46 -4.08
CA GLY A 168 6.86 -9.97 -5.46
C GLY A 168 8.19 -9.84 -6.20
N ALA A 169 8.19 -10.33 -7.44
CA ALA A 169 9.34 -10.23 -8.34
C ALA A 169 9.64 -8.77 -8.72
N ALA A 170 10.92 -8.48 -8.99
CA ALA A 170 11.34 -7.19 -9.51
C ALA A 170 10.67 -6.91 -10.87
N PRO A 171 10.12 -5.70 -11.09
CA PRO A 171 9.51 -5.35 -12.35
C PRO A 171 10.59 -5.30 -13.44
N ARG A 172 10.18 -5.62 -14.67
CA ARG A 172 10.94 -5.23 -15.87
C ARG A 172 10.85 -3.71 -16.06
N GLU A 173 11.69 -3.12 -16.92
CA GLU A 173 11.76 -1.68 -17.19
C GLU A 173 10.38 -0.99 -17.31
N VAL A 174 9.42 -1.62 -17.99
CA VAL A 174 8.06 -1.08 -18.18
C VAL A 174 7.26 -0.94 -16.87
N GLY A 175 7.53 -1.81 -15.89
CA GLY A 175 6.87 -1.79 -14.57
C GLY A 175 7.54 -0.87 -13.55
N GLU A 176 8.79 -0.46 -13.78
CA GLU A 176 9.53 0.44 -12.88
C GLU A 176 8.82 1.79 -12.72
N ALA A 177 8.17 2.30 -13.78
CA ALA A 177 7.44 3.55 -13.72
C ALA A 177 6.31 3.54 -12.66
N LYS A 178 5.62 2.40 -12.49
CA LYS A 178 4.58 2.25 -11.45
C LYS A 178 5.19 2.21 -10.06
N ALA A 179 6.29 1.47 -9.89
CA ALA A 179 6.98 1.38 -8.61
C ALA A 179 7.57 2.75 -8.19
N LEU A 180 8.20 3.46 -9.11
CA LEU A 180 8.73 4.81 -8.87
C LEU A 180 7.63 5.85 -8.61
N PHE A 181 6.43 5.68 -9.16
CA PHE A 181 5.29 6.57 -8.85
C PHE A 181 4.97 6.54 -7.35
N GLN A 182 4.88 5.35 -6.74
CA GLN A 182 4.64 5.20 -5.31
C GLN A 182 5.76 5.85 -4.49
N MET A 183 7.02 5.58 -4.85
CA MET A 183 8.16 6.14 -4.12
C MET A 183 8.23 7.67 -4.22
N LYS A 184 7.94 8.25 -5.40
CA LYS A 184 7.90 9.71 -5.60
C LYS A 184 6.79 10.38 -4.80
N PHE A 185 5.67 9.69 -4.59
CA PHE A 185 4.61 10.14 -3.70
C PHE A 185 5.13 10.30 -2.28
N TYR A 186 5.76 9.28 -1.71
CA TYR A 186 6.32 9.36 -0.36
C TYR A 186 7.44 10.40 -0.26
N ALA A 187 8.29 10.49 -1.27
CA ALA A 187 9.34 11.49 -1.35
C ALA A 187 8.78 12.92 -1.31
N LEU A 188 7.71 13.17 -2.08
CA LEU A 188 7.04 14.47 -2.12
C LEU A 188 6.44 14.82 -0.75
N VAL A 189 5.67 13.91 -0.15
CA VAL A 189 5.03 14.17 1.15
C VAL A 189 6.07 14.44 2.23
N LEU A 190 7.14 13.63 2.30
CA LEU A 190 8.24 13.86 3.24
C LEU A 190 8.97 15.18 2.97
N TRP A 191 9.21 15.52 1.71
CA TRP A 191 9.84 16.80 1.36
C TRP A 191 8.99 17.98 1.84
N ARG A 192 7.67 17.92 1.65
CA ARG A 192 6.76 18.97 2.13
C ARG A 192 6.71 19.06 3.66
N LEU A 193 6.71 17.92 4.35
CA LEU A 193 6.70 17.88 5.81
C LEU A 193 8.00 18.38 6.45
N ARG A 194 9.15 18.07 5.84
CA ARG A 194 10.48 18.26 6.46
C ARG A 194 11.32 19.36 5.81
N GLY A 195 10.90 19.88 4.66
CA GLY A 195 11.64 20.87 3.89
C GLY A 195 12.90 20.33 3.19
N VAL A 196 13.17 19.03 3.26
CA VAL A 196 14.37 18.38 2.68
C VAL A 196 13.95 17.25 1.74
N VAL A 197 14.45 17.26 0.51
CA VAL A 197 14.22 16.19 -0.46
C VAL A 197 14.96 14.93 -0.01
N PRO A 198 14.31 13.76 0.06
CA PRO A 198 15.00 12.52 0.38
C PRO A 198 16.13 12.23 -0.61
N ARG A 199 17.31 11.88 -0.08
CA ARG A 199 18.51 11.64 -0.87
C ARG A 199 18.43 10.36 -1.69
N GLN A 200 17.67 9.38 -1.21
CA GLN A 200 17.50 8.08 -1.85
C GLN A 200 16.10 7.51 -1.59
N LEU A 201 15.49 6.97 -2.64
CA LEU A 201 14.34 6.09 -2.59
C LEU A 201 14.83 4.68 -2.90
N ARG A 202 14.48 3.69 -2.08
CA ARG A 202 14.95 2.32 -2.22
C ARG A 202 13.77 1.35 -2.19
N LEU A 203 13.61 0.59 -3.27
CA LEU A 203 12.67 -0.52 -3.35
C LEU A 203 13.45 -1.82 -3.15
N MET A 204 13.01 -2.67 -2.23
CA MET A 204 13.67 -3.93 -1.90
C MET A 204 12.79 -5.12 -2.30
N TYR A 205 13.15 -5.78 -3.40
CA TYR A 205 12.46 -6.97 -3.92
C TYR A 205 13.01 -8.21 -3.23
N LEU A 206 12.27 -8.67 -2.23
CA LEU A 206 12.70 -9.71 -1.30
C LEU A 206 12.78 -11.09 -1.96
N ALA A 207 11.84 -11.41 -2.86
CA ALA A 207 11.81 -12.69 -3.57
C ALA A 207 13.06 -12.91 -4.44
N ASP A 208 13.52 -11.85 -5.11
CA ASP A 208 14.62 -11.92 -6.08
C ASP A 208 15.95 -11.42 -5.51
N ARG A 209 15.96 -10.93 -4.26
CA ARG A 209 17.12 -10.31 -3.59
C ARG A 209 17.71 -9.16 -4.41
N GLN A 210 16.84 -8.32 -4.97
CA GLN A 210 17.22 -7.15 -5.76
C GLN A 210 16.78 -5.87 -5.05
N ALA A 211 17.54 -4.80 -5.24
CA ALA A 211 17.14 -3.48 -4.79
C ALA A 211 17.27 -2.47 -5.92
N LEU A 212 16.24 -1.65 -6.11
CA LEU A 212 16.28 -0.49 -6.98
C LEU A 212 16.50 0.75 -6.14
N ALA A 213 17.48 1.57 -6.51
CA ALA A 213 17.76 2.85 -5.88
C ALA A 213 17.51 4.00 -6.84
N TYR A 214 16.85 5.04 -6.37
CA TYR A 214 16.55 6.23 -7.15
C TYR A 214 16.85 7.49 -6.35
N THR A 215 17.44 8.51 -6.98
CA THR A 215 17.67 9.83 -6.36
C THR A 215 16.70 10.82 -7.00
N PRO A 216 15.66 11.28 -6.27
CA PRO A 216 14.78 12.32 -6.76
C PRO A 216 15.45 13.69 -6.66
N ASP A 217 14.99 14.64 -7.46
CA ASP A 217 15.35 16.05 -7.33
C ASP A 217 14.10 16.93 -7.10
N GLU A 218 14.34 18.16 -6.65
CA GLU A 218 13.29 19.11 -6.31
C GLU A 218 12.36 19.42 -7.50
N ALA A 219 12.95 19.64 -8.68
CA ALA A 219 12.20 20.01 -9.87
C ALA A 219 11.30 18.87 -10.35
N GLU A 220 11.75 17.63 -10.20
CA GLU A 220 10.97 16.44 -10.45
C GLU A 220 9.81 16.30 -9.47
N LEU A 221 10.06 16.41 -8.17
CA LEU A 221 8.99 16.30 -7.17
C LEU A 221 7.95 17.43 -7.35
N ALA A 222 8.38 18.64 -7.71
CA ALA A 222 7.46 19.73 -8.05
C ALA A 222 6.61 19.43 -9.30
N ARG A 223 7.18 18.77 -10.34
CA ARG A 223 6.39 18.26 -11.49
C ARG A 223 5.42 17.15 -11.07
N PHE A 224 5.85 16.29 -10.16
CA PHE A 224 5.06 15.19 -9.65
C PHE A 224 3.86 15.69 -8.84
N GLU A 225 4.05 16.73 -8.02
CA GLU A 225 2.96 17.39 -7.29
C GLU A 225 1.84 17.86 -8.23
N ARG A 226 2.19 18.58 -9.30
CA ARG A 226 1.21 19.00 -10.32
C ARG A 226 0.50 17.83 -11.00
N THR A 227 1.17 16.69 -11.13
CA THR A 227 0.56 15.47 -11.64
C THR A 227 -0.48 14.93 -10.67
N LEU A 228 -0.21 14.94 -9.37
CA LEU A 228 -1.18 14.54 -8.34
C LEU A 228 -2.39 15.49 -8.30
N GLU A 229 -2.17 16.79 -8.41
CA GLU A 229 -3.25 17.78 -8.51
C GLU A 229 -4.15 17.51 -9.72
N ALA A 230 -3.57 17.27 -10.90
CA ALA A 230 -4.33 16.96 -12.10
C ALA A 230 -5.14 15.65 -11.99
N ILE A 231 -4.57 14.61 -11.33
CA ILE A 231 -5.29 13.36 -11.04
C ILE A 231 -6.47 13.65 -10.13
N TRP A 232 -6.27 14.44 -9.08
CA TRP A 232 -7.33 14.77 -8.14
C TRP A 232 -8.46 15.57 -8.79
N ASP A 233 -8.12 16.57 -9.61
CA ASP A 233 -9.12 17.34 -10.35
C ASP A 233 -9.96 16.45 -11.27
N ALA A 234 -9.33 15.43 -11.88
CA ALA A 234 -10.04 14.46 -12.70
C ALA A 234 -10.97 13.56 -11.86
N ILE A 235 -10.52 13.14 -10.67
CA ILE A 235 -11.34 12.41 -9.70
C ILE A 235 -12.56 13.25 -9.29
N LEU A 236 -12.38 14.51 -8.92
CA LEU A 236 -13.46 15.40 -8.51
C LEU A 236 -14.47 15.65 -9.64
N ARG A 237 -14.02 15.76 -10.89
CA ARG A 237 -14.92 15.85 -12.05
C ARG A 237 -15.77 14.60 -12.22
N ALA A 238 -15.15 13.42 -12.13
CA ALA A 238 -15.87 12.14 -12.22
C ALA A 238 -16.83 11.96 -11.03
N ALA A 239 -16.42 12.36 -9.83
CA ALA A 239 -17.24 12.34 -8.63
C ALA A 239 -18.50 13.19 -8.77
N LYS A 240 -18.36 14.42 -9.27
CA LYS A 240 -19.48 15.34 -9.44
C LYS A 240 -20.53 14.83 -10.43
N SER A 241 -20.10 14.16 -11.50
CA SER A 241 -21.01 13.61 -12.52
C SER A 241 -21.45 12.18 -12.26
N GLY A 242 -20.75 11.44 -11.40
CA GLY A 242 -20.85 9.97 -11.30
C GLY A 242 -20.25 9.23 -12.50
N ASP A 243 -19.64 9.92 -13.47
CA ASP A 243 -19.12 9.35 -14.73
C ASP A 243 -17.71 8.77 -14.53
N PHE A 244 -17.63 7.62 -13.84
CA PHE A 244 -16.41 6.83 -13.72
C PHE A 244 -16.35 5.79 -14.84
N ARG A 245 -15.68 6.13 -15.94
CA ARG A 245 -15.62 5.27 -17.13
C ARG A 245 -14.67 4.08 -16.92
N PRO A 246 -15.04 2.86 -17.35
CA PRO A 246 -14.09 1.76 -17.41
C PRO A 246 -12.99 2.04 -18.44
N SER A 247 -11.80 1.52 -18.19
CA SER A 247 -10.66 1.58 -19.13
C SER A 247 -10.15 0.15 -19.39
N PRO A 248 -10.76 -0.59 -20.33
CA PRO A 248 -10.40 -1.99 -20.58
C PRO A 248 -8.92 -2.17 -20.94
N SER A 249 -8.28 -3.15 -20.32
CA SER A 249 -6.89 -3.53 -20.58
C SER A 249 -6.67 -5.00 -20.24
N ARG A 250 -5.45 -5.53 -20.47
CA ARG A 250 -5.08 -6.90 -20.04
C ARG A 250 -5.21 -7.11 -18.53
N LEU A 251 -5.19 -6.04 -17.73
CA LEU A 251 -5.36 -6.13 -16.28
C LEU A 251 -6.80 -6.47 -15.88
N CYS A 252 -7.77 -6.33 -16.79
CA CYS A 252 -9.16 -6.71 -16.53
C CYS A 252 -9.32 -8.22 -16.25
N ASP A 253 -8.39 -9.07 -16.69
CA ASP A 253 -8.40 -10.51 -16.40
C ASP A 253 -8.13 -10.84 -14.93
N TYR A 254 -7.59 -9.87 -14.18
CA TYR A 254 -7.28 -9.99 -12.75
C TYR A 254 -8.07 -8.99 -11.90
N CYS A 255 -9.13 -8.38 -12.45
CA CYS A 255 -9.95 -7.41 -11.73
C CYS A 255 -11.08 -8.13 -10.98
N ASP A 256 -11.09 -8.05 -9.65
CA ASP A 256 -12.10 -8.65 -8.78
C ASP A 256 -13.53 -8.19 -9.09
N HIS A 257 -13.67 -6.99 -9.66
CA HIS A 257 -14.96 -6.39 -9.98
C HIS A 257 -15.37 -6.56 -11.46
N LYS A 258 -14.70 -7.43 -12.23
CA LYS A 258 -15.00 -7.65 -13.66
C LYS A 258 -16.47 -7.98 -13.90
N ALA A 259 -17.09 -8.78 -13.02
CA ALA A 259 -18.50 -9.16 -13.11
C ALA A 259 -19.48 -7.97 -12.98
N LEU A 260 -19.05 -6.85 -12.42
CA LEU A 260 -19.84 -5.62 -12.26
C LEU A 260 -19.52 -4.57 -13.35
N CYS A 261 -18.54 -4.84 -14.21
CA CYS A 261 -18.04 -3.86 -15.17
C CYS A 261 -18.90 -3.83 -16.46
N PRO A 262 -19.40 -2.67 -16.90
CA PRO A 262 -20.23 -2.56 -18.10
C PRO A 262 -19.46 -2.81 -19.40
N ALA A 263 -18.12 -2.79 -19.37
CA ALA A 263 -17.30 -3.24 -20.50
C ALA A 263 -17.33 -4.76 -20.71
N PHE A 264 -17.92 -5.51 -19.77
CA PHE A 264 -18.09 -6.96 -19.78
C PHE A 264 -19.54 -7.35 -19.44
N ASP A 265 -20.50 -6.54 -19.86
CA ASP A 265 -21.96 -6.73 -19.64
C ASP A 265 -22.40 -6.75 -18.16
N GLY A 266 -21.52 -6.36 -17.25
CA GLY A 266 -21.83 -6.20 -15.83
C GLY A 266 -22.60 -4.91 -15.54
N THR A 267 -23.29 -4.87 -14.41
CA THR A 267 -24.02 -3.68 -13.94
C THR A 267 -23.39 -3.16 -12.64
N PRO A 268 -22.75 -1.98 -12.65
CA PRO A 268 -22.30 -1.32 -11.43
C PRO A 268 -23.45 -1.07 -10.45
N PRO A 269 -23.22 -1.08 -9.13
CA PRO A 269 -24.20 -0.56 -8.18
C PRO A 269 -24.54 0.91 -8.50
N PRO A 270 -25.67 1.44 -8.02
CA PRO A 270 -25.96 2.87 -8.10
C PRO A 270 -24.82 3.69 -7.46
N TYR A 271 -24.49 4.84 -8.05
CA TYR A 271 -23.44 5.71 -7.50
C TYR A 271 -23.90 6.27 -6.14
N PRO A 272 -23.18 6.02 -5.03
CA PRO A 272 -23.60 6.44 -3.70
C PRO A 272 -23.43 7.94 -3.43
N GLY A 273 -22.84 8.68 -4.38
CA GLY A 273 -22.40 10.07 -4.17
C GLY A 273 -20.94 10.14 -3.76
N TRP A 274 -20.41 11.37 -3.68
CA TRP A 274 -19.05 11.59 -3.19
C TRP A 274 -19.03 11.49 -1.65
N PRO A 275 -18.09 10.76 -1.04
CA PRO A 275 -18.05 10.62 0.40
C PRO A 275 -17.79 11.98 1.06
N GLU A 276 -18.69 12.39 1.98
CA GLU A 276 -18.54 13.63 2.73
C GLU A 276 -17.41 13.52 3.77
N PRO A 277 -16.71 14.62 4.12
CA PRO A 277 -15.57 14.58 5.04
C PRO A 277 -15.97 14.40 6.51
N ASP A 278 -15.58 13.29 7.15
CA ASP A 278 -15.47 13.19 8.62
C ASP A 278 -14.06 12.68 9.03
N ALA A 279 -13.65 12.85 10.29
CA ALA A 279 -12.30 12.54 10.80
C ALA A 279 -12.22 11.18 11.53
N GLY A 280 -13.02 10.18 11.12
CA GLY A 280 -13.22 8.90 11.83
C GLY A 280 -11.96 8.07 12.15
N VAL A 281 -12.10 6.91 12.82
CA VAL A 281 -10.98 6.03 13.26
C VAL A 281 -10.47 5.14 12.13
N GLU A 282 -9.16 4.88 12.11
CA GLU A 282 -8.42 4.18 11.05
C GLU A 282 -8.64 2.66 11.11
N THR A 283 -8.84 2.03 9.95
CA THR A 283 -8.92 0.56 9.86
C THR A 283 -7.68 0.01 9.15
N ALA A 284 -7.31 -1.23 9.44
CA ALA A 284 -6.22 -1.92 8.73
C ALA A 284 -6.52 -2.16 7.24
N LEU A 285 -7.75 -1.95 6.76
CA LEU A 285 -8.11 -1.87 5.34
C LEU A 285 -7.54 -0.60 4.67
N ASP A 286 -7.55 0.53 5.37
CA ASP A 286 -7.05 1.81 4.85
C ASP A 286 -5.52 1.83 4.71
N ARG A 287 -4.83 0.87 5.34
CA ARG A 287 -3.37 0.68 5.29
C ARG A 287 -2.91 -0.21 4.14
N ALA A 288 -3.81 -1.04 3.61
CA ALA A 288 -3.49 -2.11 2.66
C ALA A 288 -3.72 -1.72 1.19
N ASP A 289 -4.22 -0.50 0.93
CA ASP A 289 -4.33 0.11 -0.39
C ASP A 289 -2.98 0.68 -0.84
#